data_AF-A0A453H2I7-F1
#
_entry.id   AF-A0A453H2I7-F1
#
_cell.length_a   1.000
_cell.length_b   1.000
_cell.length_c   1.000
_cell.angle_alpha   90.00
_cell.angle_beta   90.00
_cell.angle_gamma   90.00
#
_symmetry.space_group_name_H-M   'P 1'
#
loop_
_entity.id
_entity.type
_entity.pdbx_description
1 polymer ?
#
loop_
_entity_poly.entity_id
_entity_poly.type
_entity_poly.pdbx_seq_one_letter_code
_entity_poly.pdbx_strand_id
1 'polypeptide(L)'
;MPRKLLRERTIMARQSSTPRAIELDPSDAALYSNRSLCYLQMTEADKALHAANTCIKLRPEWIKGYYRKGAALMSVEDYKGACDAFMAGLQLDPGNAEMEEVFMEAVEEMKKDHLARKGSKPSD
;
A
#
# COMPACT_ATOMS: atom_id res chain seq x y z
N MET A 1 4.25 -26.05 5.61
CA MET A 1 5.17 -24.89 5.63
C MET A 1 5.80 -24.57 4.24
N PRO A 2 5.07 -24.13 3.19
CA PRO A 2 5.73 -23.69 1.94
C PRO A 2 5.46 -22.24 1.49
N ARG A 3 4.33 -21.61 1.86
CA ARG A 3 3.94 -20.29 1.33
C ARG A 3 4.84 -19.15 1.80
N LYS A 4 5.37 -19.20 3.03
CA LYS A 4 6.26 -18.17 3.58
C LYS A 4 7.64 -18.14 2.88
N LEU A 5 8.28 -19.30 2.71
CA LEU A 5 9.58 -19.41 2.01
C LEU A 5 9.50 -19.02 0.53
N LEU A 6 8.42 -19.38 -0.16
CA LEU A 6 8.20 -18.96 -1.56
C LEU A 6 8.03 -17.43 -1.66
N ARG A 7 7.25 -16.83 -0.75
CA ARG A 7 7.07 -15.37 -0.67
C ARG A 7 8.41 -14.67 -0.43
N GLU A 8 9.20 -15.13 0.54
CA GLU A 8 10.54 -14.61 0.88
C GLU A 8 11.54 -14.71 -0.27
N ARG A 9 11.61 -15.86 -0.97
CA ARG A 9 12.46 -16.02 -2.17
C ARG A 9 12.06 -15.06 -3.29
N THR A 10 10.76 -14.87 -3.49
CA THR A 10 10.25 -13.97 -4.54
C THR A 10 10.53 -12.50 -4.20
N ILE A 11 10.47 -12.12 -2.92
CA ILE A 11 10.81 -10.78 -2.42
C ILE A 11 12.28 -10.47 -2.69
N MET A 12 13.19 -11.38 -2.32
CA MET A 12 14.63 -11.21 -2.54
C MET A 12 14.97 -11.04 -4.03
N ALA A 13 14.33 -11.82 -4.91
CA ALA A 13 14.52 -11.71 -6.35
C ALA A 13 13.97 -10.39 -6.94
N ARG A 14 12.82 -9.91 -6.45
CA ARG A 14 12.27 -8.60 -6.86
C ARG A 14 13.09 -7.44 -6.30
N GLN A 15 13.63 -7.56 -5.10
CA GLN A 15 14.51 -6.55 -4.51
C GLN A 15 15.87 -6.47 -5.18
N SER A 16 16.46 -7.58 -5.61
CA SER A 16 17.77 -7.55 -6.28
C SER A 16 17.70 -6.99 -7.70
N SER A 17 16.55 -7.14 -8.37
CA SER A 17 16.34 -6.66 -9.75
C SER A 17 15.82 -5.23 -9.84
N THR A 18 15.10 -4.73 -8.83
CA THR A 18 14.50 -3.39 -8.87
C THR A 18 15.52 -2.23 -8.90
N PRO A 19 16.65 -2.21 -8.16
CA PRO A 19 17.61 -1.12 -8.20
C PRO A 19 18.23 -0.96 -9.59
N ARG A 20 18.67 -2.08 -10.18
CA ARG A 20 19.27 -2.10 -11.51
C ARG A 20 18.26 -1.72 -12.60
N ALA A 21 16.99 -2.09 -12.45
CA ALA A 21 15.93 -1.68 -13.36
C ALA A 21 15.61 -0.18 -13.24
N ILE A 22 15.62 0.39 -12.03
CA ILE A 22 15.38 1.83 -11.82
C ILE A 22 16.54 2.67 -12.38
N GLU A 23 17.77 2.16 -12.34
CA GLU A 23 18.91 2.81 -13.00
C GLU A 23 18.79 2.81 -14.53
N LEU A 24 18.11 1.81 -15.10
CA LEU A 24 17.89 1.69 -16.55
C LEU A 24 16.69 2.54 -17.02
N ASP A 25 15.61 2.57 -16.25
CA ASP A 25 14.45 3.43 -16.50
C ASP A 25 13.87 3.98 -15.18
N PRO A 26 14.33 5.15 -14.73
CA PRO A 26 13.83 5.77 -13.51
C PRO A 26 12.42 6.35 -13.67
N SER A 27 11.84 6.33 -14.88
CA SER A 27 10.50 6.85 -15.15
C SER A 27 9.41 5.77 -15.10
N ASP A 28 9.79 4.49 -14.99
CA ASP A 28 8.81 3.41 -14.92
C ASP A 28 8.16 3.31 -13.54
N ALA A 29 6.95 3.83 -13.44
CA ALA A 29 6.10 3.73 -12.25
C ALA A 29 5.91 2.27 -11.79
N ALA A 30 5.94 1.28 -12.69
CA ALA A 30 5.77 -0.12 -12.31
C ALA A 30 6.90 -0.64 -11.43
N LEU A 31 8.13 -0.15 -11.63
CA LEU A 31 9.26 -0.47 -10.76
C LEU A 31 9.05 0.07 -9.35
N TYR A 32 8.55 1.29 -9.21
CA TYR A 32 8.24 1.89 -7.91
C TYR A 32 7.06 1.19 -7.22
N SER A 33 6.03 0.76 -7.97
CA SER A 33 4.93 -0.05 -7.43
C SER A 33 5.43 -1.40 -6.88
N ASN A 34 6.32 -2.07 -7.62
CA ASN A 34 6.92 -3.33 -7.19
C ASN A 34 7.84 -3.13 -5.98
N ARG A 35 8.61 -2.04 -5.96
CA ARG A 35 9.47 -1.66 -4.83
C ARG A 35 8.65 -1.37 -3.57
N SER A 36 7.53 -0.68 -3.70
CA SER A 36 6.59 -0.44 -2.59
C SER A 36 6.08 -1.76 -2.00
N LEU A 37 5.67 -2.71 -2.85
CA LEU A 37 5.24 -4.03 -2.41
C LEU A 37 6.36 -4.79 -1.67
N CYS A 38 7.59 -4.77 -2.18
CA CYS A 38 8.73 -5.39 -1.49
C CYS A 38 8.92 -4.80 -0.08
N TYR A 39 8.86 -3.48 0.05
CA TYR A 39 8.98 -2.82 1.36
C TYR A 39 7.84 -3.18 2.32
N LEU A 40 6.60 -3.29 1.83
CA LEU A 40 5.47 -3.76 2.66
C LEU A 40 5.71 -5.16 3.19
N GLN A 41 6.25 -6.05 2.35
CA GLN A 41 6.54 -7.42 2.75
C GLN A 41 7.70 -7.52 3.74
N MET A 42 8.60 -6.53 3.75
CA MET A 42 9.69 -6.39 4.71
C MET A 42 9.28 -5.60 5.95
N THR A 43 8.00 -5.28 6.13
CA THR A 43 7.49 -4.45 7.24
C THR A 43 8.10 -3.04 7.28
N GLU A 44 8.68 -2.56 6.17
CA GLU A 44 9.23 -1.21 6.04
C GLU A 44 8.19 -0.27 5.42
N ALA A 45 7.10 -0.03 6.14
CA ALA A 45 5.94 0.70 5.61
C ALA A 45 6.25 2.15 5.18
N ASP A 46 7.17 2.84 5.86
CA ASP A 46 7.59 4.20 5.48
C ASP A 46 8.26 4.23 4.09
N LYS A 47 9.14 3.27 3.83
CA LYS A 47 9.80 3.17 2.51
C LYS A 47 8.81 2.73 1.44
N ALA A 48 7.86 1.87 1.79
CA ALA A 48 6.77 1.49 0.90
C ALA A 48 5.91 2.69 0.50
N LEU A 49 5.58 3.56 1.47
CA LEU A 49 4.81 4.77 1.24
C LEU A 49 5.55 5.74 0.32
N HIS A 50 6.86 5.92 0.53
CA HIS A 50 7.68 6.76 -0.34
C HIS A 50 7.68 6.23 -1.79
N ALA A 51 7.90 4.92 -1.97
CA ALA A 51 7.87 4.31 -3.29
C ALA A 51 6.49 4.40 -3.97
N ALA A 52 5.39 4.24 -3.21
CA ALA A 52 4.05 4.41 -3.73
C ALA A 52 3.77 5.87 -4.16
N ASN A 53 4.20 6.85 -3.37
CA ASN A 53 4.08 8.26 -3.73
C ASN A 53 4.87 8.59 -5.00
N THR A 54 6.07 8.04 -5.18
CA THR A 54 6.84 8.21 -6.42
C THR A 54 6.13 7.56 -7.61
N CYS A 55 5.54 6.37 -7.43
CA CYS A 55 4.71 5.72 -8.45
C CYS A 55 3.56 6.64 -8.91
N ILE A 56 2.83 7.24 -7.97
CA ILE A 56 1.73 8.18 -8.27
C ILE A 56 2.25 9.44 -8.96
N LYS A 57 3.39 9.99 -8.53
CA LYS A 57 4.00 11.16 -9.19
C LYS A 57 4.38 10.88 -10.65
N LEU A 58 4.89 9.68 -10.93
CA LEU A 58 5.27 9.26 -12.27
C LEU A 58 4.06 8.94 -13.16
N ARG A 59 3.04 8.28 -12.60
CA ARG A 59 1.79 7.96 -13.29
C ARG A 59 0.57 8.21 -12.39
N PRO A 60 0.06 9.46 -12.35
CA PRO A 60 -1.05 9.82 -11.47
C PRO A 60 -2.38 9.21 -11.89
N GLU A 61 -2.51 8.75 -13.13
CA GLU A 61 -3.69 8.05 -13.64
C GLU A 61 -3.66 6.55 -13.35
N TRP A 62 -2.59 6.06 -12.72
CA TRP A 62 -2.43 4.63 -12.49
C TRP A 62 -2.85 4.22 -11.08
N ILE A 63 -4.01 3.56 -11.00
CA ILE A 63 -4.64 3.11 -9.76
C ILE A 63 -3.75 2.28 -8.85
N LYS A 64 -2.86 1.45 -9.43
CA LYS A 64 -1.93 0.63 -8.64
C LYS A 64 -1.03 1.48 -7.73
N GLY A 65 -0.72 2.73 -8.09
CA GLY A 65 0.01 3.64 -7.21
C GLY A 65 -0.77 3.96 -5.92
N TYR A 66 -2.05 4.29 -6.07
CA TYR A 66 -2.96 4.58 -4.95
C TYR A 66 -3.23 3.35 -4.09
N TYR A 67 -3.42 2.18 -4.71
CA TYR A 67 -3.52 0.91 -4.00
C TYR A 67 -2.28 0.67 -3.12
N ARG A 68 -1.07 0.84 -3.67
CA ARG A 68 0.17 0.64 -2.90
C ARG A 68 0.30 1.66 -1.76
N LYS A 69 -0.13 2.91 -2.00
CA LYS A 69 -0.12 3.96 -0.98
C LYS A 69 -1.06 3.61 0.17
N GLY A 70 -2.30 3.23 -0.12
CA GLY A 70 -3.27 2.86 0.92
C GLY A 70 -2.84 1.60 1.69
N ALA A 71 -2.28 0.59 1.01
CA ALA A 71 -1.74 -0.59 1.68
C ALA A 71 -0.56 -0.26 2.63
N ALA A 72 0.29 0.71 2.26
CA ALA A 72 1.35 1.21 3.14
C ALA A 72 0.79 1.96 4.36
N LEU A 73 -0.26 2.76 4.16
CA LEU A 73 -0.92 3.49 5.25
C LEU A 73 -1.65 2.55 6.21
N MET A 74 -2.32 1.51 5.69
CA MET A 74 -2.90 0.42 6.50
C MET A 74 -1.85 -0.25 7.39
N SER A 75 -0.62 -0.42 6.87
CA SER A 75 0.47 -1.07 7.62
C SER A 75 1.04 -0.20 8.75
N VAL A 76 0.85 1.12 8.71
CA VAL A 76 1.20 2.05 9.81
C VAL A 76 -0.02 2.47 10.64
N GLU A 77 -1.15 1.77 10.49
CA GLU A 77 -2.41 2.05 11.18
C GLU A 77 -3.00 3.44 10.89
N ASP A 78 -2.55 4.10 9.82
CA ASP A 78 -3.16 5.34 9.31
C ASP A 78 -4.35 4.99 8.40
N TYR A 79 -5.42 4.50 9.03
CA TYR A 79 -6.63 4.09 8.32
C TYR A 79 -7.31 5.24 7.59
N LYS A 80 -7.23 6.46 8.14
CA LYS A 80 -7.81 7.65 7.51
C LYS A 80 -7.07 7.97 6.21
N GLY A 81 -5.75 8.03 6.25
CA GLY A 81 -4.93 8.23 5.05
C GLY A 81 -5.11 7.10 4.03
N ALA A 82 -5.28 5.85 4.49
CA ALA A 82 -5.56 4.72 3.61
C ALA A 82 -6.89 4.88 2.86
N CYS A 83 -7.97 5.25 3.56
CA CYS A 83 -9.26 5.54 2.95
C CYS A 83 -9.15 6.63 1.88
N ASP A 84 -8.46 7.74 2.19
CA ASP A 84 -8.27 8.84 1.24
C ASP A 84 -7.50 8.40 -0.02
N ALA A 85 -6.44 7.60 0.16
CA ALA A 85 -5.66 7.06 -0.96
C ALA A 85 -6.50 6.11 -1.83
N PHE A 86 -7.27 5.22 -1.21
CA PHE A 86 -8.11 4.27 -1.92
C PHE A 86 -9.29 4.95 -2.64
N MET A 87 -9.90 5.94 -2.00
CA MET A 87 -10.93 6.78 -2.63
C MET A 87 -10.39 7.51 -3.86
N ALA A 88 -9.17 8.05 -3.81
CA ALA A 88 -8.55 8.66 -4.98
C ALA A 88 -8.31 7.65 -6.12
N GLY A 89 -8.00 6.39 -5.80
CA GLY A 89 -7.94 5.31 -6.79
C GLY A 89 -9.32 4.99 -7.40
N LEU A 90 -10.36 4.90 -6.57
CA LEU A 90 -11.74 4.69 -7.03
C LEU A 90 -12.27 5.85 -7.87
N GLN A 91 -11.80 7.08 -7.66
CA GLN A 91 -12.16 8.21 -8.54
C GLN A 91 -11.64 8.03 -9.97
N LEU A 92 -10.52 7.31 -10.15
CA LEU A 92 -9.96 7.02 -11.46
C LEU A 92 -10.66 5.85 -12.15
N ASP A 93 -11.01 4.80 -11.41
CA ASP A 93 -11.79 3.65 -11.90
C ASP A 93 -12.79 3.21 -10.83
N PRO A 94 -14.01 3.77 -10.86
CA PRO A 94 -15.05 3.44 -9.91
C PRO A 94 -15.54 1.99 -10.02
N GLY A 95 -15.22 1.30 -11.12
CA GLY A 95 -15.61 -0.10 -11.34
C GLY A 95 -14.59 -1.11 -10.86
N ASN A 96 -13.52 -0.66 -10.20
CA ASN A 96 -12.43 -1.53 -9.78
C ASN A 96 -12.79 -2.26 -8.47
N ALA A 97 -13.23 -3.51 -8.61
CA ALA A 97 -13.61 -4.34 -7.46
C ALA A 97 -12.47 -4.54 -6.44
N GLU A 98 -11.21 -4.67 -6.89
CA GLU A 98 -10.06 -4.81 -5.99
C GLU A 98 -9.85 -3.54 -5.15
N MET A 99 -10.05 -2.37 -5.76
CA MET A 99 -9.94 -1.07 -5.08
C MET A 99 -11.09 -0.85 -4.08
N GLU A 100 -12.31 -1.27 -4.45
CA GLU A 100 -13.49 -1.18 -3.60
C GLU A 100 -13.37 -2.10 -2.37
N GLU A 101 -12.87 -3.32 -2.57
CA GLU A 101 -12.62 -4.28 -1.48
C GLU A 101 -11.66 -3.69 -0.44
N VAL A 102 -10.50 -3.19 -0.86
CA VAL A 102 -9.52 -2.62 0.09
C VAL A 102 -9.98 -1.30 0.70
N PHE A 103 -10.80 -0.51 -0.01
CA PHE A 103 -11.43 0.67 0.56
C PHE A 103 -12.38 0.29 1.71
N MET A 104 -13.24 -0.71 1.50
CA MET A 104 -14.13 -1.20 2.55
C MET A 104 -13.35 -1.76 3.73
N GLU A 105 -12.29 -2.53 3.49
CA GLU A 105 -11.40 -3.04 4.54
C GLU A 105 -10.80 -1.88 5.37
N ALA A 106 -10.30 -0.83 4.73
CA ALA A 106 -9.77 0.35 5.42
C ALA A 106 -10.83 1.07 6.26
N VAL A 107 -12.05 1.19 5.75
CA VAL A 107 -13.17 1.81 6.49
C VAL A 107 -13.57 0.97 7.70
N GLU A 108 -13.57 -0.35 7.58
CA GLU A 108 -13.85 -1.25 8.70
C GLU A 108 -12.78 -1.15 9.79
N GLU A 109 -11.50 -1.17 9.42
CA GLU A 109 -10.40 -1.00 10.37
C GLU A 109 -10.43 0.39 11.03
N MET A 110 -10.72 1.45 10.28
CA MET A 110 -10.93 2.79 10.85
C MET A 110 -12.06 2.81 11.88
N LYS A 111 -13.18 2.13 11.61
CA LYS A 111 -14.30 2.01 12.57
C LYS A 111 -13.88 1.23 13.81
N LYS A 112 -13.12 0.14 13.66
CA LYS A 112 -12.61 -0.66 14.77
C LYS A 112 -11.66 0.15 15.65
N ASP A 113 -10.69 0.88 15.07
CA ASP A 113 -9.79 1.78 15.81
C ASP A 113 -10.59 2.87 16.55
N HIS A 114 -11.56 3.49 15.87
CA HIS A 114 -12.42 4.50 16.51
C HIS A 114 -13.21 3.94 17.70
N LEU A 115 -13.75 2.72 17.57
CA LEU A 115 -14.49 2.05 18.64
C LEU A 115 -13.56 1.63 19.78
N ALA A 116 -12.37 1.11 19.49
CA ALA A 116 -11.36 0.74 20.47
C ALA A 116 -10.93 1.95 21.33
N ARG A 117 -10.78 3.13 20.71
CA ARG A 117 -10.50 4.39 21.40
C ARG A 117 -11.66 4.92 22.23
N LYS A 118 -12.91 4.59 21.88
CA LYS A 118 -14.11 4.98 22.65
C LYS A 118 -14.38 4.05 23.84
N GLY A 119 -14.09 2.76 23.69
CA GLY A 119 -14.29 1.75 24.74
C GLY A 119 -13.25 1.77 25.86
N SER A 120 -12.14 2.48 25.70
CA SER A 120 -11.06 2.60 26.67
C SER A 120 -11.21 3.78 27.65
N LYS A 121 -12.35 4.46 27.67
CA LYS A 121 -12.65 5.40 28.78
C LYS A 121 -12.84 4.58 30.06
N PRO A 122 -12.00 4.77 31.09
CA PRO A 122 -12.31 4.25 32.42
C PRO A 122 -13.58 4.96 32.87
N SER A 123 -14.61 4.19 33.22
CA SER A 123 -15.70 4.66 34.04
C SER A 123 -15.14 4.96 35.43
N ASP A 124 -14.96 6.25 35.75
CA ASP A 124 -14.87 6.74 37.13
C ASP A 124 -16.21 6.54 37.86
#